data_AF-A0A8T5Y1K1-F1
#
_entry.id   AF-A0A8T5Y1K1-F1
#
_cell.length_a   1.000
_cell.length_b   1.000
_cell.length_c   1.000
_cell.angle_alpha   90.00
_cell.angle_beta   90.00
_cell.angle_gamma   90.00
#
_symmetry.space_group_name_H-M   'P 1'
#
loop_
_entity.id
_entity.type
_entity.pdbx_description
1 polymer ?
#
loop_
_entity_poly.entity_id
_entity_poly.type
_entity_poly.pdbx_seq_one_letter_code
_entity_poly.pdbx_strand_id
1 'polypeptide(L)'
;MTRYRRILTGEPVPVAASVPPGEEQGGKDGQGEVSPAKSTVAATPQAPRSQAGNNHSRLADPRPDLPDSELYQDLLMLALANDAKAKTPGKLLGAFHGMRCAGTALEQTPKGGYKLRPVVGEEAWPSEADYRAACKKYLDPIRQEVLSTLKSLRIRTGEVTPWQAR
;
A
#
# COMPACT_ATOMS: atom_id res chain seq x y z
N MET A 1 -12.14 14.51 -36.95
CA MET A 1 -10.89 13.92 -36.42
C MET A 1 -10.05 15.03 -35.79
N THR A 2 -10.11 15.16 -34.47
CA THR A 2 -9.51 16.26 -33.70
C THR A 2 -8.01 16.01 -33.51
N ARG A 3 -7.15 16.89 -34.05
CA ARG A 3 -5.69 16.78 -33.91
C ARG A 3 -5.25 17.43 -32.60
N TYR A 4 -4.58 16.66 -31.73
CA TYR A 4 -3.99 17.18 -30.49
C TYR A 4 -2.82 18.12 -30.81
N ARG A 5 -2.78 19.29 -30.15
CA ARG A 5 -1.70 20.29 -30.24
C ARG A 5 -0.94 20.34 -28.91
N ARG A 6 0.38 20.55 -28.94
CA ARG A 6 1.20 20.71 -27.72
C ARG A 6 0.87 22.04 -27.04
N ILE A 7 0.63 21.98 -25.73
CA ILE A 7 0.06 23.09 -24.94
C ILE A 7 1.05 24.26 -24.77
N LEU A 8 2.35 24.06 -24.98
CA LEU A 8 3.37 25.10 -24.75
C LEU A 8 3.97 25.73 -26.02
N THR A 9 3.85 25.11 -27.20
CA THR A 9 4.48 25.64 -28.43
C THR A 9 3.51 25.82 -29.60
N GLY A 10 2.26 25.34 -29.50
CA GLY A 10 1.26 25.48 -30.56
C GLY A 10 1.55 24.66 -31.83
N GLU A 11 2.68 23.95 -31.88
CA GLU A 11 3.06 23.12 -33.03
C GLU A 11 2.20 21.85 -33.14
N PRO A 12 1.87 21.42 -34.38
CA PRO A 12 1.19 20.15 -34.60
C PRO A 12 2.11 18.99 -34.20
N VAL A 13 1.59 18.05 -33.41
CA VAL A 13 2.31 16.81 -33.10
C VAL A 13 2.44 16.00 -34.40
N PRO A 14 3.66 15.64 -34.84
CA PRO A 14 3.81 14.73 -35.97
C PRO A 14 3.17 13.39 -35.60
N VAL A 15 2.21 12.96 -36.41
CA VAL A 15 1.65 11.60 -36.36
C VAL A 15 2.80 10.67 -36.72
N ALA A 16 3.33 9.96 -35.72
CA ALA A 16 4.28 8.89 -35.96
C ALA A 16 3.64 7.90 -36.94
N ALA A 17 4.32 7.71 -38.07
CA ALA A 17 3.92 6.81 -39.12
C ALA A 17 3.83 5.38 -38.58
N SER A 18 2.80 4.68 -39.05
CA SER A 18 2.56 3.26 -38.89
C SER A 18 3.82 2.42 -39.08
N VAL A 19 4.07 1.49 -38.15
CA VAL A 19 4.91 0.31 -38.40
C VAL A 19 3.96 -0.88 -38.55
N PRO A 20 3.77 -1.45 -39.77
CA PRO A 20 3.12 -2.74 -39.96
C PRO A 20 4.09 -3.91 -39.66
N PRO A 21 3.56 -5.14 -39.53
CA PRO A 21 4.14 -6.23 -38.77
C PRO A 21 5.18 -7.01 -39.56
N GLY A 22 6.23 -7.48 -38.88
CA GLY A 22 7.20 -8.43 -39.42
C GLY A 22 6.99 -9.81 -38.80
N GLU A 23 6.49 -10.73 -39.60
CA GLU A 23 6.65 -12.18 -39.44
C GLU A 23 8.14 -12.54 -39.41
N GLU A 24 8.55 -13.45 -38.52
CA GLU A 24 9.35 -14.60 -38.95
C GLU A 24 9.22 -15.77 -37.95
N GLN A 25 9.06 -16.95 -38.54
CA GLN A 25 8.76 -18.25 -37.97
C GLN A 25 10.01 -18.96 -37.41
N GLY A 26 9.74 -19.98 -36.57
CA GLY A 26 10.66 -21.09 -36.30
C GLY A 26 10.94 -21.24 -34.80
N GLY A 27 10.72 -22.36 -34.13
CA GLY A 27 10.39 -23.72 -34.54
C GLY A 27 10.87 -24.65 -33.43
N LYS A 28 10.17 -25.79 -33.29
CA LYS A 28 10.65 -27.06 -32.73
C LYS A 28 10.83 -27.26 -31.21
N ASP A 29 10.00 -28.21 -30.74
CA ASP A 29 10.36 -29.47 -30.08
C ASP A 29 10.92 -29.48 -28.64
N GLY A 30 10.29 -30.34 -27.83
CA GLY A 30 10.82 -30.88 -26.57
C GLY A 30 9.75 -30.91 -25.48
N GLN A 31 8.85 -31.91 -25.43
CA GLN A 31 9.03 -33.13 -24.63
C GLN A 31 9.83 -32.83 -23.34
N GLY A 32 9.21 -32.71 -22.16
CA GLY A 32 8.41 -33.76 -21.55
C GLY A 32 9.33 -34.64 -20.71
N GLU A 33 9.78 -34.13 -19.57
CA GLU A 33 10.41 -34.96 -18.54
C GLU A 33 9.78 -34.64 -17.18
N VAL A 34 9.01 -35.62 -16.73
CA VAL A 34 8.33 -35.69 -15.45
C VAL A 34 9.20 -36.50 -14.50
N SER A 35 9.61 -35.89 -13.39
CA SER A 35 9.91 -36.51 -12.08
C SER A 35 10.74 -35.52 -11.24
N PRO A 36 10.64 -35.52 -9.89
CA PRO A 36 10.63 -36.75 -9.11
C PRO A 36 9.76 -36.76 -7.83
N ALA A 37 9.86 -37.91 -7.18
CA ALA A 37 9.67 -38.17 -5.75
C ALA A 37 8.26 -38.56 -5.29
N LYS A 38 8.08 -39.89 -5.23
CA LYS A 38 7.32 -40.56 -4.18
C LYS A 38 7.67 -39.96 -2.81
N SER A 39 6.65 -39.62 -2.04
CA SER A 39 6.73 -39.75 -0.59
C SER A 39 5.35 -40.04 -0.03
N THR A 40 5.14 -41.32 0.24
CA THR A 40 4.02 -41.83 1.04
C THR A 40 4.35 -41.55 2.50
N VAL A 41 3.54 -40.73 3.17
CA VAL A 41 3.29 -40.91 4.59
C VAL A 41 1.85 -40.51 4.88
N ALA A 42 1.08 -41.51 5.28
CA ALA A 42 -0.24 -41.34 5.86
C ALA A 42 -0.11 -40.57 7.18
N ALA A 43 -0.87 -39.49 7.32
CA ALA A 43 -1.11 -38.85 8.60
C ALA A 43 -2.62 -38.62 8.76
N THR A 44 -3.18 -39.38 9.69
CA THR A 44 -4.53 -39.30 10.26
C THR A 44 -4.99 -37.85 10.51
N PRO A 45 -6.27 -37.52 10.31
CA PRO A 45 -6.80 -36.18 10.52
C PRO A 45 -6.81 -35.85 12.02
N GLN A 46 -5.93 -34.95 12.44
CA GLN A 46 -6.00 -34.37 13.76
C GLN A 46 -6.61 -32.97 13.62
N ALA A 47 -7.89 -32.87 13.95
CA ALA A 47 -8.60 -31.61 14.08
C ALA A 47 -7.81 -30.71 15.06
N PRO A 48 -7.46 -29.46 14.69
CA PRO A 48 -7.02 -28.51 15.69
C PRO A 48 -8.22 -28.20 16.58
N ARG A 49 -8.14 -28.69 17.82
CA ARG A 49 -8.98 -28.30 18.93
C ARG A 49 -9.11 -26.78 18.94
N SER A 50 -10.36 -26.32 18.94
CA SER A 50 -10.74 -24.94 19.15
C SER A 50 -10.00 -24.33 20.34
N GLN A 51 -9.01 -23.48 20.08
CA GLN A 51 -8.66 -22.41 21.00
C GLN A 51 -9.57 -21.24 20.67
N ALA A 52 -10.68 -21.17 21.40
CA ALA A 52 -11.43 -19.93 21.59
C ALA A 52 -10.57 -18.99 22.45
N GLY A 53 -9.57 -18.36 21.82
CA GLY A 53 -8.93 -17.14 22.30
C GLY A 53 -9.40 -16.01 21.41
N ASN A 54 -9.72 -14.85 21.97
CA ASN A 54 -10.09 -13.64 21.23
C ASN A 54 -8.94 -13.19 20.30
N ASN A 55 -8.78 -13.85 19.16
CA ASN A 55 -7.88 -13.45 18.08
C ASN A 55 -8.61 -12.38 17.25
N HIS A 56 -8.53 -11.13 17.68
CA HIS A 56 -8.69 -10.05 16.72
C HIS A 56 -7.49 -10.16 15.78
N SER A 57 -7.67 -10.84 14.65
CA SER A 57 -6.67 -10.96 13.59
C SER A 57 -6.18 -9.56 13.28
N ARG A 58 -4.95 -9.22 13.71
CA ARG A 58 -4.36 -7.93 13.36
C ARG A 58 -4.28 -7.87 11.83
N LEU A 59 -4.66 -6.72 11.26
CA LEU A 59 -4.44 -6.46 9.84
C LEU A 59 -2.94 -6.58 9.55
N ALA A 60 -2.58 -7.48 8.64
CA ALA A 60 -1.21 -7.63 8.20
C ALA A 60 -0.76 -6.39 7.42
N ASP A 61 0.48 -5.95 7.65
CA ASP A 61 1.09 -4.89 6.85
C ASP A 61 1.40 -5.44 5.44
N PRO A 62 0.95 -4.79 4.35
CA PRO A 62 1.34 -5.17 3.00
C PRO A 62 2.82 -4.91 2.68
N ARG A 63 3.54 -4.13 3.48
CA ARG A 63 4.99 -3.85 3.33
C ARG A 63 5.77 -4.16 4.62
N PRO A 64 5.86 -5.44 5.01
CA PRO A 64 6.56 -5.83 6.24
C PRO A 64 8.08 -5.64 6.15
N ASP A 65 8.62 -5.38 4.94
CA ASP A 65 10.01 -5.04 4.68
C ASP A 65 10.43 -3.68 5.27
N LEU A 66 9.49 -2.77 5.51
CA LEU A 66 9.77 -1.44 6.05
C LEU A 66 9.84 -1.46 7.59
N PRO A 67 10.75 -0.68 8.22
CA PRO A 67 11.07 -0.78 9.64
C PRO A 67 9.93 -0.36 10.58
N ASP A 68 8.95 0.38 10.07
CA ASP A 68 7.79 0.88 10.80
C ASP A 68 6.57 -0.06 10.72
N SER A 69 6.76 -1.31 10.26
CA SER A 69 5.67 -2.27 9.99
C SER A 69 4.67 -2.42 11.14
N GLU A 70 5.13 -2.67 12.36
CA GLU A 70 4.23 -2.83 13.52
C GLU A 70 3.41 -1.56 13.80
N LEU A 71 4.04 -0.39 13.69
CA LEU A 71 3.39 0.91 13.87
C LEU A 71 2.35 1.17 12.78
N TYR A 72 2.68 0.78 11.54
CA TYR A 72 1.77 0.91 10.42
C TYR A 72 0.57 -0.05 10.54
N GLN A 73 0.75 -1.26 11.08
CA GLN A 73 -0.36 -2.16 11.41
C GLN A 73 -1.32 -1.52 12.41
N ASP A 74 -0.80 -0.87 13.46
CA ASP A 74 -1.63 -0.12 14.41
C ASP A 74 -2.39 1.03 13.73
N LEU A 75 -1.76 1.75 12.79
CA LEU A 75 -2.43 2.75 11.97
C LEU A 75 -3.59 2.14 11.16
N LEU A 76 -3.38 1.00 10.51
CA LEU A 76 -4.40 0.29 9.73
C LEU A 76 -5.57 -0.18 10.62
N MET A 77 -5.27 -0.69 11.82
CA MET A 77 -6.30 -1.08 12.78
C MET A 77 -7.13 0.12 13.26
N LEU A 78 -6.49 1.26 13.51
CA LEU A 78 -7.21 2.49 13.87
C LEU A 78 -8.06 3.02 12.71
N ALA A 79 -7.57 2.92 11.47
CA ALA A 79 -8.31 3.30 10.29
C ALA A 79 -9.54 2.42 10.08
N LEU A 80 -9.41 1.10 10.26
CA LEU A 80 -10.53 0.17 10.23
C LEU A 80 -11.59 0.52 11.29
N ALA A 81 -11.15 0.82 12.52
CA ALA A 81 -12.06 1.20 13.61
C ALA A 81 -12.80 2.53 13.34
N ASN A 82 -12.14 3.48 12.67
CA ASN A 82 -12.75 4.75 12.26
C ASN A 82 -13.74 4.56 11.10
N ASP A 83 -13.38 3.74 10.10
CA ASP A 83 -14.25 3.42 8.97
C ASP A 83 -15.53 2.68 9.42
N ALA A 84 -15.46 1.83 10.45
CA ALA A 84 -16.63 1.15 11.01
C ALA A 84 -17.70 2.12 11.57
N LYS A 85 -17.31 3.37 11.87
CA LYS A 85 -18.20 4.43 12.35
C LYS A 85 -18.53 5.46 11.26
N ALA A 86 -17.90 5.34 10.09
CA ALA A 86 -18.04 6.31 9.02
C ALA A 86 -19.30 6.06 8.17
N LYS A 87 -19.81 7.13 7.55
CA LYS A 87 -20.93 7.03 6.58
C LYS A 87 -20.56 6.24 5.33
N THR A 88 -19.27 6.17 5.00
CA THR A 88 -18.75 5.45 3.84
C THR A 88 -17.59 4.55 4.31
N PRO A 89 -17.86 3.29 4.66
CA PRO A 89 -16.85 2.40 5.22
C PRO A 89 -15.76 2.06 4.20
N GLY A 90 -14.55 1.82 4.69
CA GLY A 90 -13.39 1.33 3.93
C GLY A 90 -12.58 2.40 3.20
N LYS A 91 -13.00 3.67 3.22
CA LYS A 91 -12.30 4.73 2.48
C LYS A 91 -10.95 5.08 3.11
N LEU A 92 -10.89 5.18 4.43
CA LEU A 92 -9.66 5.55 5.14
C LEU A 92 -8.67 4.39 5.19
N LEU A 93 -9.16 3.19 5.51
CA LEU A 93 -8.36 1.97 5.50
C LEU A 93 -7.81 1.70 4.10
N GLY A 94 -8.66 1.77 3.07
CA GLY A 94 -8.24 1.56 1.68
C GLY A 94 -7.18 2.57 1.24
N ALA A 95 -7.32 3.84 1.66
CA ALA A 95 -6.31 4.86 1.39
C ALA A 95 -4.98 4.53 2.06
N PHE A 96 -4.93 4.28 3.38
CA PHE A 96 -3.65 3.96 4.05
C PHE A 96 -3.02 2.66 3.58
N HIS A 97 -3.82 1.64 3.29
CA HIS A 97 -3.34 0.37 2.76
C HIS A 97 -2.72 0.58 1.37
N GLY A 98 -3.41 1.30 0.47
CA GLY A 98 -2.87 1.62 -0.86
C GLY A 98 -1.61 2.47 -0.80
N MET A 99 -1.56 3.48 0.07
CA MET A 99 -0.36 4.28 0.30
C MET A 99 0.80 3.43 0.81
N ARG A 100 0.53 2.44 1.68
CA ARG A 100 1.55 1.53 2.21
C ARG A 100 2.12 0.64 1.13
N CYS A 101 1.28 0.00 0.32
CA CYS A 101 1.72 -0.85 -0.80
C CYS A 101 2.70 -0.11 -1.72
N ALA A 102 2.44 1.18 -1.99
CA ALA A 102 3.29 2.03 -2.81
C ALA A 102 4.59 2.50 -2.12
N GLY A 103 4.85 2.12 -0.86
CA GLY A 103 6.08 2.46 -0.14
C GLY A 103 5.96 3.69 0.75
N THR A 104 4.80 3.96 1.34
CA THR A 104 4.66 5.01 2.35
C THR A 104 5.06 4.48 3.73
N ALA A 105 5.96 5.19 4.41
CA ALA A 105 6.37 4.94 5.78
C ALA A 105 5.79 5.99 6.75
N LEU A 106 5.71 5.61 8.01
CA LEU A 106 5.47 6.49 9.15
C LEU A 106 6.80 6.97 9.72
N GLU A 107 6.94 8.28 9.79
CA GLU A 107 8.06 8.93 10.45
C GLU A 107 7.55 9.66 11.69
N GLN A 108 8.23 9.47 12.81
CA GLN A 108 7.97 10.27 14.00
C GLN A 108 8.47 11.69 13.80
N THR A 109 7.71 12.66 14.27
CA THR A 109 8.05 14.09 14.21
C THR A 109 8.77 14.51 15.50
N PRO A 110 9.62 15.55 15.46
CA PRO A 110 10.29 16.07 16.66
C PRO A 110 9.35 16.54 17.78
N LYS A 111 8.07 16.79 17.45
CA LYS A 111 7.02 17.19 18.39
C LYS A 111 6.23 15.99 18.95
N GLY A 112 6.69 14.77 18.73
CA GLY A 112 6.07 13.54 19.25
C GLY A 112 4.77 13.13 18.55
N GLY A 113 4.51 13.59 17.32
CA GLY A 113 3.43 13.07 16.45
C GLY A 113 3.98 12.24 15.29
N TYR A 114 3.10 11.70 14.45
CA TYR A 114 3.50 10.94 13.26
C TYR A 114 3.14 11.68 11.97
N LYS A 115 3.95 11.48 10.93
CA LYS A 115 3.67 11.94 9.56
C LYS A 115 3.92 10.80 8.57
N LEU A 116 3.20 10.84 7.45
CA LEU A 116 3.43 9.94 6.32
C LEU A 116 4.54 10.48 5.43
N ARG A 117 5.44 9.60 5.00
CA ARG A 117 6.59 9.93 4.16
C ARG A 117 6.78 8.89 3.07
N PRO A 118 7.10 9.29 1.84
CA PRO A 118 7.41 8.34 0.79
C PRO A 118 8.80 7.75 1.01
N VAL A 119 8.92 6.45 0.82
CA VAL A 119 10.16 5.81 0.39
C VAL A 119 10.19 5.91 -1.13
N VAL A 120 11.26 6.46 -1.70
CA VAL A 120 11.43 6.60 -3.15
C VAL A 120 12.46 5.58 -3.61
N GLY A 121 12.12 4.78 -4.62
CA GLY A 121 12.98 3.70 -5.11
C GLY A 121 12.26 2.76 -6.08
N GLU A 122 12.99 1.77 -6.59
CA GLU A 122 12.52 0.82 -7.61
C GLU A 122 11.28 0.04 -7.17
N GLU A 123 11.21 -0.38 -5.90
CA GLU A 123 10.08 -1.11 -5.33
C GLU A 123 9.13 -0.22 -4.51
N ALA A 124 9.18 1.10 -4.68
CA ALA A 124 8.42 2.07 -3.88
C ALA A 124 7.87 3.20 -4.76
N TRP A 125 7.69 4.41 -4.20
CA TRP A 125 7.21 5.53 -4.98
C TRP A 125 8.23 5.88 -6.07
N PRO A 126 7.81 6.09 -7.34
CA PRO A 126 8.75 6.47 -8.41
C PRO A 126 9.39 7.83 -8.17
N SER A 127 8.66 8.74 -7.54
CA SER A 127 9.14 10.06 -7.15
C SER A 127 8.33 10.64 -5.99
N GLU A 128 8.86 11.67 -5.32
CA GLU A 128 8.08 12.43 -4.35
C GLU A 128 6.87 13.14 -4.99
N ALA A 129 6.93 13.46 -6.28
CA ALA A 129 5.84 14.12 -6.99
C ALA A 129 4.62 13.17 -7.14
N ASP A 130 4.88 11.90 -7.45
CA ASP A 130 3.84 10.86 -7.52
C ASP A 130 3.19 10.62 -6.17
N TYR A 131 3.99 10.54 -5.10
CA TYR A 131 3.49 10.47 -3.73
C TYR A 131 2.57 11.67 -3.40
N ARG A 132 3.00 12.90 -3.74
CA ARG A 132 2.18 14.11 -3.51
C ARG A 132 0.88 14.08 -4.31
N ALA A 133 0.92 13.61 -5.56
CA ALA A 133 -0.28 13.45 -6.39
C ALA A 133 -1.25 12.41 -5.78
N ALA A 134 -0.73 11.29 -5.27
CA ALA A 134 -1.51 10.29 -4.56
C ALA A 134 -2.11 10.85 -3.26
N CYS A 135 -1.34 11.60 -2.46
CA CYS A 135 -1.86 12.30 -1.27
C CYS A 135 -3.05 13.20 -1.63
N LYS A 136 -2.90 14.01 -2.67
CA LYS A 136 -3.97 14.91 -3.14
C LYS A 136 -5.22 14.17 -3.61
N LYS A 137 -5.05 13.00 -4.21
CA LYS A 137 -6.16 12.19 -4.72
C LYS A 137 -6.86 11.39 -3.62
N TYR A 138 -6.10 10.78 -2.72
CA TYR A 138 -6.61 9.76 -1.79
C TYR A 138 -6.71 10.24 -0.35
N LEU A 139 -5.80 11.12 0.11
CA LEU A 139 -5.76 11.57 1.50
C LEU A 139 -6.42 12.93 1.72
N ASP A 140 -6.25 13.89 0.81
CA ASP A 140 -6.85 15.23 0.95
C ASP A 140 -8.38 15.20 1.11
N PRO A 141 -9.15 14.36 0.38
CA PRO A 141 -10.60 14.29 0.55
C PRO A 141 -11.05 13.75 1.92
N ILE A 142 -10.15 13.15 2.70
CA ILE A 142 -10.38 12.55 4.02
C ILE A 142 -9.36 13.07 5.04
N ARG A 143 -8.86 14.30 4.82
CA ARG A 143 -7.75 14.86 5.58
C ARG A 143 -8.02 14.91 7.08
N GLN A 144 -9.26 15.20 7.49
CA GLN A 144 -9.61 15.31 8.90
C GLN A 144 -9.55 13.95 9.60
N GLU A 145 -10.03 12.91 8.92
CA GLU A 145 -9.99 11.52 9.37
C GLU A 145 -8.55 11.03 9.45
N VAL A 146 -7.70 11.38 8.47
CA VAL A 146 -6.26 11.08 8.49
C VAL A 146 -5.60 11.71 9.71
N LEU A 147 -5.78 13.02 9.93
CA LEU A 147 -5.18 13.72 11.07
C LEU A 147 -5.68 13.18 12.42
N SER A 148 -6.98 12.89 12.53
CA SER A 148 -7.58 12.27 13.71
C SER A 148 -6.96 10.90 14.00
N THR A 149 -6.75 10.09 12.96
CA THR A 149 -6.17 8.75 13.11
C THR A 149 -4.71 8.80 13.52
N LEU A 150 -3.90 9.70 12.93
CA LEU A 150 -2.51 9.91 13.34
C LEU A 150 -2.40 10.42 14.78
N LYS A 151 -3.36 11.25 15.22
CA LYS A 151 -3.45 11.69 16.62
C LYS A 151 -3.78 10.53 17.56
N SER A 152 -4.71 9.65 17.18
CA SER A 152 -5.04 8.45 17.95
C SER A 152 -3.87 7.46 18.03
N LEU A 153 -3.11 7.33 16.93
CA LEU A 153 -1.89 6.51 16.90
C LEU A 153 -0.88 7.00 17.94
N ARG A 154 -0.64 8.31 17.99
CA ARG A 154 0.20 8.94 19.02
C ARG A 154 -0.26 8.65 20.45
N ILE A 155 -1.56 8.75 20.72
CA ILE A 155 -2.10 8.48 22.06
C ILE A 155 -1.88 7.01 22.43
N ARG A 156 -2.09 6.10 21.47
CA ARG A 156 -1.96 4.65 21.65
C ARG A 156 -0.51 4.21 21.92
N THR A 157 0.47 4.82 21.27
CA THR A 157 1.89 4.50 21.48
C THR A 157 2.46 5.08 22.78
N GLY A 158 1.65 5.80 23.57
CA GLY A 158 2.06 6.31 24.88
C GLY A 158 3.04 7.49 24.80
N GLU A 159 3.19 8.12 23.63
CA GLU A 159 4.10 9.26 23.44
C GLU A 159 3.47 10.56 23.95
N VAL A 160 3.41 10.63 25.28
CA VAL A 160 3.10 11.85 26.03
C VAL A 160 4.34 12.74 25.97
N THR A 161 4.29 13.79 25.16
CA THR A 161 5.34 14.82 25.20
C THR A 161 5.27 15.50 26.57
N PRO A 162 6.39 15.61 27.32
CA PRO A 162 6.40 16.15 28.69
C PRO A 162 6.11 17.66 28.80
N TRP A 163 5.66 18.33 27.72
CA TRP A 163 5.49 19.79 27.67
C TRP A 163 4.07 20.29 27.91
N GLN A 164 3.12 19.42 28.31
CA GLN A 164 1.76 19.83 28.73
C GLN A 164 1.52 19.82 30.24
N ALA A 165 2.58 19.76 31.05
CA ALA A 165 2.48 20.05 32.49
C ALA A 165 3.09 21.43 32.76
N ARG A 166 2.34 22.50 32.49
CA ARG A 166 2.57 23.84 33.05
C ARG A 166 1.39 24.76 32.78
#